data_AF-A0A0J6IGB8-F1
#
_entry.id   AF-A0A0J6IGB8-F1
#
_cell.length_a   1.000
_cell.length_b   1.000
_cell.length_c   1.000
_cell.angle_alpha   90.00
_cell.angle_beta   90.00
_cell.angle_gamma   90.00
#
_symmetry.space_group_name_H-M   'P 1'
#
loop_
_entity.id
_entity.type
_entity.pdbx_description
1 polymer ?
#
loop_
_entity_poly.entity_id
_entity_poly.type
_entity_poly.pdbx_seq_one_letter_code
_entity_poly.pdbx_strand_id
1 'polypeptide(L)'
;MAPLPDTPAGRPPVLKAAYLAPATSPPDPAQPQAPLQHTFQHQLSTSLSSHTTDATARRTAYLSELRGAVVSLQGEVNAYLTARMEEDSARSARVEGKDETKEEENYGEEVVNEEEDED
;
A
#
# COMPACT_ATOMS: atom_id res chain seq x y z
N MET A 1 30.68 34.29 17.78
CA MET A 1 30.14 32.92 17.56
C MET A 1 28.88 33.08 16.74
N ALA A 2 28.88 32.61 15.49
CA ALA A 2 27.68 32.57 14.66
C ALA A 2 26.78 31.41 15.11
N PRO A 3 25.45 31.55 15.16
CA PRO A 3 24.56 30.44 15.44
C PRO A 3 24.56 29.44 14.26
N LEU A 4 24.55 28.14 14.57
CA LEU A 4 24.52 27.07 13.58
C LEU A 4 23.26 27.16 12.70
N PRO A 5 23.35 26.85 11.39
CA PRO A 5 22.17 26.61 10.56
C PRO A 5 21.51 25.29 11.00
N ASP A 6 20.17 25.26 10.98
CA ASP A 6 19.31 24.08 11.15
C ASP A 6 18.97 23.60 12.57
N THR A 7 18.44 24.48 13.42
CA THR A 7 17.46 24.05 14.42
C THR A 7 16.07 24.59 14.07
N PRO A 8 15.20 23.84 13.36
CA PRO A 8 13.87 24.33 13.02
C PRO A 8 12.94 24.20 14.23
N ALA A 9 13.04 25.16 15.15
CA ALA A 9 12.14 25.31 16.30
C ALA A 9 10.69 25.72 15.91
N GLY A 10 10.25 25.45 14.68
CA GLY A 10 8.98 25.95 14.13
C GLY A 10 8.30 25.06 13.08
N ARG A 11 8.79 23.84 12.80
CA ARG A 11 8.09 22.96 11.86
C ARG A 11 6.96 22.22 12.59
N PRO A 12 5.71 22.21 12.06
CA PRO A 12 4.64 21.46 12.67
C PRO A 12 4.98 19.96 12.71
N PRO A 13 4.67 19.26 13.81
CA PRO A 13 4.88 17.82 13.90
C PRO A 13 4.04 17.09 12.83
N VAL A 14 4.61 16.02 12.25
CA VAL A 14 3.95 15.26 11.17
C VAL A 14 3.89 13.80 11.55
N LEU A 15 2.69 13.23 11.56
CA LEU A 15 2.46 11.80 11.64
C LEU A 15 2.62 11.20 10.24
N LYS A 16 3.42 10.14 10.10
CA LYS A 16 3.70 9.50 8.81
C LYS A 16 3.58 7.99 8.89
N ALA A 17 3.13 7.37 7.81
CA ALA A 17 3.22 5.94 7.58
C ALA A 17 3.69 5.67 6.15
N ALA A 18 4.47 4.60 5.96
CA ALA A 18 4.94 4.18 4.65
C ALA A 18 4.57 2.70 4.46
N TYR A 19 3.92 2.41 3.34
CA TYR A 19 3.60 1.07 2.89
C TYR A 19 4.56 0.69 1.76
N LEU A 20 5.16 -0.49 1.88
CA LEU A 20 6.04 -1.07 0.87
C LEU A 20 5.59 -2.51 0.61
N ALA A 21 5.35 -2.83 -0.66
CA ALA A 21 5.07 -4.19 -1.09
C ALA A 21 6.10 -4.66 -2.13
N PRO A 22 6.57 -5.92 -2.03
CA PRO A 22 7.42 -6.51 -3.05
C PRO A 22 6.65 -6.66 -4.36
N ALA A 23 7.38 -6.69 -5.49
CA ALA A 23 6.78 -7.02 -6.77
C ALA A 23 6.20 -8.43 -6.73
N THR A 24 4.92 -8.57 -7.11
CA THR A 24 4.20 -9.85 -7.13
C THR A 24 4.41 -10.54 -8.49
N SER A 25 4.91 -11.78 -8.44
CA SER A 25 5.12 -12.78 -9.52
C SER A 25 6.58 -13.02 -9.97
N PRO A 26 6.89 -14.25 -10.45
CA PRO A 26 8.23 -14.61 -10.93
C PRO A 26 8.64 -13.68 -12.08
N PRO A 27 9.95 -13.49 -12.31
CA PRO A 27 10.43 -12.63 -13.38
C PRO A 27 10.02 -13.24 -14.73
N ASP A 28 8.94 -12.72 -15.31
CA ASP A 28 8.85 -12.69 -16.77
C ASP A 28 9.96 -11.71 -17.21
N PRO A 29 11.00 -12.17 -17.93
CA PRO A 29 12.12 -11.31 -18.34
C PRO A 29 11.69 -10.14 -19.23
N ALA A 30 10.43 -10.10 -19.69
CA ALA A 30 9.88 -9.02 -20.49
C ALA A 30 9.26 -7.85 -19.68
N GLN A 31 8.99 -7.98 -18.37
CA GLN A 31 8.35 -6.92 -17.58
C GLN A 31 8.90 -6.80 -16.14
N PRO A 32 9.91 -5.95 -15.89
CA PRO A 32 10.31 -5.60 -14.54
C PRO A 32 9.22 -4.75 -13.86
N GLN A 33 8.51 -5.33 -12.90
CA GLN A 33 7.58 -4.57 -12.05
C GLN A 33 8.35 -3.92 -10.88
N ALA A 34 8.27 -2.60 -10.78
CA ALA A 34 8.86 -1.86 -9.68
C ALA A 34 8.11 -2.14 -8.36
N PRO A 35 8.81 -2.13 -7.20
CA PRO A 35 8.17 -2.27 -5.90
C PRO A 35 7.15 -1.16 -5.67
N LEU A 36 6.01 -1.53 -5.09
CA LEU A 36 4.92 -0.60 -4.82
C LEU A 36 5.21 0.12 -3.50
N GLN A 37 5.11 1.45 -3.54
CA GLN A 37 5.30 2.29 -2.36
C GLN A 37 4.17 3.31 -2.24
N HIS A 38 3.68 3.50 -1.02
CA HIS A 38 2.70 4.54 -0.71
C HIS A 38 3.03 5.19 0.63
N THR A 39 2.88 6.52 0.74
CA THR A 39 3.19 7.26 1.95
C THR A 39 2.00 8.10 2.38
N PHE A 40 1.57 7.90 3.62
CA PHE A 40 0.52 8.67 4.28
C PHE A 40 1.16 9.72 5.19
N GLN A 41 0.59 10.94 5.22
CA GLN A 41 1.11 12.02 6.07
C GLN A 41 -0.02 12.90 6.62
N HIS A 42 0.00 13.16 7.92
CA HIS A 42 -0.85 14.15 8.58
C HIS A 42 -0.03 15.18 9.33
N GLN A 43 -0.28 16.45 9.05
CA GLN A 43 0.31 17.55 9.82
C GLN A 43 -0.51 17.81 11.08
N LEU A 44 0.16 18.00 12.20
CA LEU A 44 -0.45 18.37 13.47
C LEU A 44 -0.25 19.87 13.68
N SER A 45 -1.34 20.55 14.02
CA SER A 45 -1.44 22.00 14.15
C SER A 45 -0.81 22.50 15.45
N THR A 46 -0.85 21.68 16.49
CA THR A 46 -0.32 22.03 17.81
C THR A 46 1.18 21.77 17.91
N SER A 47 1.94 22.83 18.17
CA SER A 47 3.38 22.73 18.42
C SER A 47 3.68 22.68 19.92
N LEU A 48 4.50 21.70 20.32
CA LEU A 48 4.99 21.55 21.69
C LEU A 48 6.18 22.48 21.93
N SER A 49 5.94 23.77 22.14
CA SER A 49 6.99 24.67 22.64
C SER A 49 7.16 24.54 24.16
N SER A 50 8.39 24.34 24.62
CA SER A 50 8.75 23.88 25.97
C SER A 50 8.63 24.94 27.09
N HIS A 51 8.40 26.23 26.76
CA HIS A 51 8.67 27.33 27.70
C HIS A 51 7.47 28.21 28.09
N THR A 52 6.26 27.65 28.22
CA THR A 52 5.10 28.43 28.69
C THR A 52 4.41 27.77 29.89
N THR A 53 3.88 28.61 30.79
CA THR A 53 3.06 28.22 31.96
C THR A 53 1.86 27.33 31.61
N ASP A 54 1.45 27.30 30.34
CA ASP A 54 0.36 26.49 29.79
C ASP A 54 0.81 25.19 29.10
N ALA A 55 1.94 24.62 29.53
CA ALA A 55 2.52 23.42 28.93
C ALA A 55 1.58 22.21 29.00
N THR A 56 0.78 22.07 30.07
CA THR A 56 -0.12 20.94 30.27
C THR A 56 -1.30 20.98 29.31
N ALA A 57 -2.00 22.12 29.16
CA ALA A 57 -3.15 22.20 28.25
C ALA A 57 -2.72 22.00 26.79
N ARG A 58 -1.58 22.58 26.39
CA ARG A 58 -0.99 22.38 25.06
C ARG A 58 -0.62 20.92 24.79
N ARG A 59 -0.05 20.22 25.77
CA ARG A 59 0.22 18.77 25.66
C ARG A 59 -1.07 17.97 25.52
N THR A 60 -2.09 18.29 26.29
CA THR A 60 -3.40 17.62 26.19
C THR A 60 -4.04 17.84 24.82
N ALA A 61 -4.02 19.08 24.31
CA ALA A 61 -4.50 19.40 22.96
C ALA A 61 -3.73 18.65 21.88
N TYR A 62 -2.40 18.63 21.97
CA TYR A 62 -1.53 17.90 21.05
C TYR A 62 -1.81 16.40 21.04
N LEU A 63 -1.92 15.78 22.22
CA LEU A 63 -2.22 14.34 22.31
C LEU A 63 -3.64 14.02 21.83
N SER A 64 -4.59 14.93 22.01
CA SER A 64 -5.95 14.76 21.47
C SER A 64 -5.94 14.83 19.95
N GLU A 65 -5.25 15.81 19.37
CA GLU A 65 -5.10 15.97 17.92
C GLU A 65 -4.38 14.76 17.31
N LEU A 66 -3.26 14.33 17.92
CA LEU A 66 -2.50 13.17 17.50
C LEU A 66 -3.37 11.90 17.51
N ARG A 67 -4.18 11.67 18.54
CA ARG A 67 -5.10 10.51 18.57
C ARG A 67 -6.10 10.55 17.42
N GLY A 68 -6.70 11.72 17.15
CA GLY A 68 -7.60 11.90 16.01
C GLY A 68 -6.91 11.62 14.68
N ALA A 69 -5.71 12.16 14.48
CA ALA A 69 -4.91 11.93 13.29
C ALA A 69 -4.54 10.45 13.11
N VAL A 70 -4.24 9.72 14.19
CA VAL A 70 -3.97 8.27 14.14
C VAL A 70 -5.21 7.48 13.71
N VAL A 71 -6.39 7.82 14.22
CA VAL A 71 -7.65 7.15 13.82
C VAL A 71 -7.96 7.42 12.34
N SER A 72 -7.77 8.66 11.87
CA SER A 72 -7.91 9.01 10.45
C SER A 72 -6.94 8.20 9.58
N LEU A 73 -5.66 8.19 9.96
CA LEU A 73 -4.61 7.48 9.26
C LEU A 73 -4.91 5.98 9.16
N GLN A 74 -5.40 5.38 10.24
CA GLN A 74 -5.81 3.98 10.24
C GLN A 74 -6.93 3.73 9.22
N GLY A 75 -7.93 4.61 9.16
CA GLY A 75 -8.99 4.55 8.15
C GLY A 75 -8.46 4.61 6.72
N GLU A 76 -7.54 5.54 6.44
CA GLU A 76 -6.90 5.69 5.14
C GLU A 76 -6.09 4.45 4.74
N VAL A 77 -5.29 3.92 5.66
CA VAL A 77 -4.51 2.70 5.43
C VAL A 77 -5.42 1.52 5.13
N ASN A 78 -6.49 1.33 5.91
CA ASN A 78 -7.43 0.24 5.69
C ASN A 78 -8.10 0.37 4.31
N ALA A 79 -8.61 1.56 3.97
CA ALA A 79 -9.22 1.79 2.66
C ALA A 79 -8.26 1.53 1.51
N TYR A 80 -7.01 2.00 1.63
CA TYR A 80 -5.96 1.76 0.65
C TYR A 80 -5.68 0.27 0.45
N LEU A 81 -5.51 -0.49 1.55
CA LEU A 81 -5.25 -1.93 1.47
C LEU A 81 -6.45 -2.70 0.92
N THR A 82 -7.67 -2.34 1.29
CA THR A 82 -8.89 -2.97 0.76
C THR A 82 -9.00 -2.77 -0.74
N ALA A 83 -8.86 -1.53 -1.22
CA ALA A 83 -8.87 -1.24 -2.66
C ALA A 83 -7.78 -2.03 -3.41
N ARG A 84 -6.61 -2.20 -2.77
CA ARG A 84 -5.51 -2.95 -3.37
C ARG A 84 -5.80 -4.45 -3.45
N MET A 85 -6.38 -5.04 -2.41
CA MET A 85 -6.79 -6.45 -2.42
C MET A 85 -7.85 -6.72 -3.49
N GLU A 86 -8.77 -5.78 -3.71
CA GLU A 86 -9.78 -5.88 -4.78
C GLU A 86 -9.13 -5.85 -6.17
N GLU A 87 -8.17 -4.94 -6.39
CA GLU A 87 -7.41 -4.86 -7.64
C GLU A 87 -6.56 -6.11 -7.91
N ASP A 88 -5.94 -6.67 -6.86
CA ASP A 88 -5.15 -7.89 -6.96
C ASP A 88 -6.06 -9.10 -7.24
N SER A 89 -7.23 -9.19 -6.57
CA SER A 89 -8.21 -10.25 -6.81
C SER A 89 -8.77 -10.21 -8.24
N ALA A 90 -9.10 -9.01 -8.75
CA ALA A 90 -9.57 -8.84 -10.12
C ALA A 90 -8.49 -9.20 -11.17
N ARG A 91 -7.22 -8.93 -10.87
CA ARG A 91 -6.11 -9.35 -11.73
C ARG A 91 -5.91 -10.85 -11.71
N SER A 92 -5.95 -11.50 -10.55
CA SER A 92 -5.87 -12.96 -10.46
C SER A 92 -7.02 -13.64 -11.20
N ALA A 93 -8.26 -13.19 -11.01
CA ALA A 93 -9.42 -13.74 -11.72
C ALA A 93 -9.32 -13.57 -13.25
N ARG A 94 -8.73 -12.47 -13.73
CA ARG A 94 -8.50 -12.26 -15.18
C ARG A 94 -7.39 -13.15 -15.74
N VAL A 95 -6.42 -13.54 -14.92
CA VAL A 95 -5.35 -14.48 -15.32
C VAL A 95 -5.91 -15.90 -15.36
N GLU A 96 -6.65 -16.33 -14.34
CA GLU A 96 -7.33 -17.65 -14.33
C GLU A 96 -8.36 -17.77 -15.46
N GLY A 97 -9.22 -16.77 -15.66
CA GLY A 97 -10.20 -16.79 -16.75
C GLY A 97 -9.58 -16.76 -18.16
N LYS A 98 -8.33 -16.30 -18.31
CA LYS A 98 -7.58 -16.40 -19.58
C LYS A 98 -7.06 -17.81 -19.84
N ASP A 99 -6.72 -18.55 -18.79
CA ASP A 99 -6.32 -19.95 -18.89
C ASP A 99 -7.55 -20.83 -19.16
N GLU A 100 -8.66 -20.60 -18.45
CA GLU A 100 -9.93 -21.32 -18.70
C GLU A 100 -10.44 -21.13 -20.14
N THR A 101 -10.46 -19.91 -20.67
CA THR A 101 -10.87 -19.70 -22.08
C THR A 101 -9.97 -20.40 -23.10
N LYS A 102 -8.69 -20.61 -22.77
CA LYS A 102 -7.73 -21.27 -23.67
C LYS A 102 -7.78 -22.79 -23.53
N GLU A 103 -8.09 -23.30 -22.34
CA GLU A 103 -8.37 -24.72 -22.10
C GLU A 103 -9.70 -25.16 -22.72
N GLU A 104 -10.74 -24.31 -22.72
CA GLU A 104 -12.02 -24.58 -23.39
C GLU A 104 -11.91 -24.65 -24.92
N GLU A 105 -11.05 -23.82 -25.54
CA GLU A 105 -10.81 -23.84 -27.00
C GLU A 105 -10.11 -25.14 -27.47
N ASN A 106 -9.41 -25.85 -26.58
CA ASN A 106 -8.77 -27.14 -26.90
C ASN A 106 -9.72 -28.34 -26.74
N TYR A 107 -10.83 -28.18 -26.01
CA TYR A 107 -11.77 -29.27 -25.69
C TYR A 107 -12.68 -29.71 -26.86
N GLY A 108 -12.45 -29.19 -28.07
CA GLY A 108 -13.24 -29.47 -29.28
C GLY A 108 -12.50 -30.24 -30.38
N GLU A 109 -11.21 -30.52 -30.24
CA GLU A 109 -10.46 -31.42 -31.12
C GLU A 109 -10.04 -32.66 -30.32
N GLU A 110 -10.97 -33.58 -30.14
CA GLU A 110 -10.64 -34.97 -29.79
C GLU A 110 -9.77 -35.50 -30.95
N VAL A 111 -8.44 -35.44 -30.82
CA VAL A 111 -7.54 -36.23 -31.67
C VAL A 111 -7.70 -37.66 -31.18
N VAL A 112 -8.76 -38.31 -31.66
CA VAL A 112 -8.92 -39.76 -31.58
C VAL A 112 -7.73 -40.33 -32.34
N ASN A 113 -6.65 -40.61 -31.60
CA ASN A 113 -5.62 -41.50 -32.08
C ASN A 113 -6.28 -42.89 -32.04
N GLU A 114 -6.99 -43.22 -33.11
CA GLU A 114 -7.35 -44.60 -33.44
C GLU A 114 -6.05 -45.38 -33.42
N GLU A 115 -5.77 -46.05 -32.30
CA GLU A 115 -4.87 -47.20 -32.27
C GLU A 115 -5.56 -48.27 -33.13
N GLU A 116 -5.35 -48.16 -34.45
CA GLU A 116 -5.57 -49.23 -35.42
C GLU A 116 -4.70 -50.42 -34.99
N ASP A 117 -5.38 -51.39 -34.39
CA ASP A 117 -5.23 -52.84 -34.58
C ASP A 117 -3.96 -53.34 -35.29
N GLU A 118 -3.15 -54.18 -34.63
CA GLU A 118 -2.47 -55.32 -35.27
C GLU A 118 -1.97 -56.33 -34.21
N ASP A 119 -2.77 -57.38 -33.95
CA ASP A 119 -2.39 -58.65 -33.30
C ASP A 119 -2.32 -59.78 -34.37
#